data_AF-A0A1B8ZF09-F1
#
_entry.id   AF-A0A1B8ZF09-F1
#
_cell.length_a   1.000
_cell.length_b   1.000
_cell.length_c   1.000
_cell.angle_alpha   90.00
_cell.angle_beta   90.00
_cell.angle_gamma   90.00
#
_symmetry.space_group_name_H-M   'P 1'
#
loop_
_entity.id
_entity.type
_entity.pdbx_description
1 polymer ?
#
loop_
_entity_poly.entity_id
_entity_poly.type
_entity_poly.pdbx_seq_one_letter_code
_entity_poly.pdbx_strand_id
1 'polypeptide(L)'
;MNYQLDEIDKKILDFLVENTRMPFTEIAKQMDVSAGTIHVRVKKMEDAGIILGSSLNIDYGKLDYHFTAFIGILLTKSNRTQEVLKELSTIPNVIEASVISGKYNIFCKVRAKNTDDAKRIIYQIDDIQDVMRTESMISMEEFLSDKNRLINAISI
;
A
#
# COMPACT_ATOMS: atom_id res chain seq x y z
N MET A 1 -8.00 -17.03 17.70
CA MET A 1 -8.38 -18.25 16.94
C MET A 1 -7.71 -18.11 15.59
N ASN A 2 -6.82 -19.02 15.19
CA ASN A 2 -6.11 -18.89 13.90
C ASN A 2 -7.06 -19.34 12.79
N TYR A 3 -7.58 -18.41 11.99
CA TYR A 3 -8.38 -18.75 10.82
C TYR A 3 -7.45 -19.34 9.75
N GLN A 4 -7.72 -20.55 9.31
CA GLN A 4 -6.98 -21.18 8.23
C GLN A 4 -7.74 -20.96 6.93
N LEU A 5 -7.13 -20.23 6.01
CA LEU A 5 -7.65 -19.97 4.68
C LEU A 5 -7.78 -21.31 3.93
N ASP A 6 -8.91 -21.53 3.25
CA ASP A 6 -9.11 -22.68 2.37
C ASP A 6 -9.28 -22.28 0.89
N GLU A 7 -9.43 -23.26 0.01
CA GLU A 7 -9.60 -23.05 -1.44
C GLU A 7 -10.84 -22.23 -1.81
N ILE A 8 -11.91 -22.30 -1.00
CA ILE A 8 -13.12 -21.49 -1.24
C ILE A 8 -12.81 -20.03 -0.89
N ASP A 9 -12.14 -19.79 0.23
CA ASP A 9 -11.75 -18.44 0.65
C ASP A 9 -10.80 -17.78 -0.36
N LYS A 10 -9.83 -18.53 -0.88
CA LYS A 10 -8.93 -18.02 -1.93
C LYS A 10 -9.69 -17.58 -3.17
N LYS A 11 -10.60 -18.40 -3.68
CA LYS A 11 -11.42 -18.03 -4.84
C LYS A 11 -12.25 -16.79 -4.58
N ILE A 12 -12.80 -16.64 -3.37
CA ILE A 12 -13.51 -15.42 -2.97
C ILE A 12 -12.56 -14.21 -3.02
N LEU A 13 -11.33 -14.34 -2.50
CA LEU A 13 -10.33 -13.29 -2.57
C LEU A 13 -9.97 -12.94 -4.02
N ASP A 14 -9.81 -13.92 -4.91
CA ASP A 14 -9.51 -13.69 -6.33
C ASP A 14 -10.60 -12.83 -6.99
N PHE A 15 -11.89 -13.15 -6.75
CA PHE A 15 -13.01 -12.35 -7.26
C PHE A 15 -13.02 -10.92 -6.70
N LEU A 16 -12.75 -10.76 -5.40
CA LEU A 16 -12.79 -9.46 -4.74
C LEU A 16 -11.56 -8.60 -5.06
N VAL A 17 -10.41 -9.20 -5.33
CA VAL A 17 -9.21 -8.51 -5.80
C VAL A 17 -9.42 -7.96 -7.21
N GLU A 18 -10.07 -8.73 -8.08
CA GLU A 18 -10.42 -8.29 -9.43
C GLU A 18 -11.49 -7.18 -9.38
N ASN A 19 -12.54 -7.36 -8.57
CA ASN A 19 -13.61 -6.39 -8.41
C ASN A 19 -14.12 -6.35 -6.97
N THR A 20 -13.66 -5.37 -6.21
CA THR A 20 -14.04 -5.16 -4.80
C THR A 20 -15.54 -4.85 -4.62
N ARG A 21 -16.27 -4.52 -5.68
CA ARG A 21 -17.72 -4.25 -5.68
C ARG A 21 -18.55 -5.42 -6.18
N MET A 22 -17.95 -6.57 -6.48
CA MET A 22 -18.69 -7.73 -6.98
C MET A 22 -19.72 -8.18 -5.93
N PRO A 23 -21.02 -8.26 -6.29
CA PRO A 23 -22.05 -8.71 -5.37
C PRO A 23 -21.79 -10.15 -4.91
N PHE A 24 -21.98 -10.43 -3.63
CA PHE A 24 -21.81 -11.80 -3.10
C PHE A 24 -22.75 -12.81 -3.75
N THR A 25 -23.91 -12.37 -4.24
CA THR A 25 -24.83 -13.21 -5.03
C THR A 25 -24.22 -13.66 -6.36
N GLU A 26 -23.38 -12.83 -6.96
CA GLU A 26 -22.70 -13.14 -8.22
C GLU A 26 -21.55 -14.13 -7.97
N ILE A 27 -20.71 -13.87 -6.96
CA ILE A 27 -19.66 -14.80 -6.52
C ILE A 27 -20.27 -16.17 -6.17
N ALA A 28 -21.35 -16.17 -5.39
CA ALA A 28 -22.06 -17.36 -4.98
C ALA A 28 -22.57 -18.19 -6.17
N LYS A 29 -23.12 -17.53 -7.19
CA LYS A 29 -23.56 -18.17 -8.43
C LYS A 29 -22.41 -18.80 -9.20
N GLN A 30 -21.25 -18.13 -9.28
CA GLN A 30 -20.07 -18.66 -9.98
C GLN A 30 -19.43 -19.84 -9.24
N MET A 31 -19.59 -19.90 -7.91
CA MET A 31 -19.00 -20.94 -7.06
C MET A 31 -19.97 -22.07 -6.66
N ASP A 32 -21.23 -22.02 -7.13
CA ASP A 32 -22.31 -22.96 -6.77
C ASP A 32 -22.54 -23.09 -5.24
N VAL A 33 -22.60 -21.94 -4.56
CA VAL A 33 -22.89 -21.86 -3.12
C VAL A 33 -23.95 -20.80 -2.83
N SER A 34 -24.40 -20.71 -1.57
CA SER A 34 -25.32 -19.64 -1.17
C SER A 34 -24.58 -18.30 -0.96
N ALA A 35 -25.25 -17.18 -1.23
CA ALA A 35 -24.72 -15.85 -0.91
C ALA A 35 -24.41 -15.69 0.60
N GLY A 36 -25.19 -16.36 1.47
CA GLY A 36 -24.92 -16.40 2.90
C GLY A 36 -23.59 -17.10 3.24
N THR A 37 -23.23 -18.15 2.50
CA THR A 37 -21.94 -18.84 2.64
C THR A 37 -20.77 -17.91 2.32
N ILE A 38 -20.87 -17.16 1.21
CA ILE A 38 -19.85 -16.16 0.83
C ILE A 38 -19.74 -15.07 1.90
N HIS A 39 -20.88 -14.53 2.34
CA HIS A 39 -20.92 -13.49 3.37
C HIS A 39 -20.23 -13.91 4.67
N VAL A 40 -20.54 -15.11 5.16
CA VAL A 40 -19.92 -15.64 6.39
C VAL A 40 -18.41 -15.83 6.22
N ARG A 41 -17.94 -16.30 5.06
CA ARG A 41 -16.51 -16.49 4.80
C ARG A 41 -15.74 -15.18 4.70
N VAL A 42 -16.26 -14.20 3.95
CA VAL A 42 -15.67 -12.85 3.90
C VAL A 42 -15.58 -12.26 5.30
N LYS A 43 -16.66 -12.35 6.09
CA LYS A 43 -16.68 -11.84 7.46
C LYS A 43 -15.62 -12.51 8.35
N LYS A 44 -15.45 -13.83 8.23
CA LYS A 44 -14.40 -14.55 8.97
C LYS A 44 -13.00 -14.12 8.56
N MET A 45 -12.75 -13.88 7.26
CA MET A 45 -11.46 -13.37 6.78
C MET A 45 -11.16 -11.94 7.25
N GLU A 46 -12.19 -11.08 7.31
CA GLU A 46 -12.09 -9.74 7.91
C GLU A 46 -11.77 -9.83 9.42
N ASP A 47 -12.54 -10.62 10.17
CA ASP A 47 -12.35 -10.80 11.62
C ASP A 47 -10.99 -11.44 11.94
N ALA A 48 -10.43 -12.22 11.02
CA ALA A 48 -9.09 -12.80 11.10
C ALA A 48 -7.96 -11.84 10.67
N GLY A 49 -8.28 -10.65 10.14
CA GLY A 49 -7.29 -9.69 9.66
C GLY A 49 -6.62 -10.06 8.34
N ILE A 50 -7.18 -11.03 7.59
CA ILE A 50 -6.71 -11.37 6.24
C ILE A 50 -7.20 -10.31 5.25
N ILE A 51 -8.47 -9.93 5.35
CA ILE A 51 -9.02 -8.77 4.65
C ILE A 51 -8.91 -7.58 5.59
N LEU A 52 -7.97 -6.67 5.29
CA LEU A 52 -7.78 -5.44 6.07
C LEU A 52 -8.75 -4.32 5.66
N GLY A 53 -9.32 -4.40 4.46
CA GLY A 53 -10.25 -3.43 3.92
C GLY A 53 -10.32 -3.50 2.40
N SER A 54 -11.17 -2.67 1.80
CA SER A 54 -11.26 -2.48 0.36
C SER A 54 -10.75 -1.08 0.00
N SER A 55 -10.00 -0.98 -1.10
CA SER A 55 -9.47 0.29 -1.61
C SER A 55 -9.72 0.42 -3.10
N LEU A 56 -9.67 1.65 -3.59
CA LEU A 56 -9.78 1.96 -5.02
C LEU A 56 -8.39 2.09 -5.63
N ASN A 57 -8.21 1.52 -6.81
CA ASN A 57 -7.05 1.80 -7.65
C ASN A 57 -7.28 3.11 -8.40
N ILE A 58 -6.56 4.15 -7.98
CA ILE A 58 -6.68 5.50 -8.54
C ILE A 58 -5.52 5.77 -9.48
N ASP A 59 -5.85 6.16 -10.71
CA ASP A 59 -4.89 6.70 -11.66
C ASP A 59 -4.60 8.17 -11.31
N TYR A 60 -3.62 8.37 -10.43
CA TYR A 60 -3.21 9.70 -9.99
C TYR A 60 -2.54 10.52 -11.11
N GLY A 61 -2.04 9.88 -12.18
CA GLY A 61 -1.56 10.61 -13.35
C GLY A 61 -2.69 11.41 -13.99
N LYS A 62 -3.91 10.84 -14.09
CA LYS A 62 -5.10 11.59 -14.53
C LYS A 62 -5.54 12.70 -13.56
N LEU A 63 -4.95 12.75 -12.37
CA LEU A 63 -5.20 13.77 -11.35
C LEU A 63 -4.00 14.71 -11.18
N ASP A 64 -3.17 14.86 -12.22
CA ASP A 64 -2.04 15.78 -12.28
C ASP A 64 -0.83 15.37 -11.42
N TYR A 65 -0.77 14.15 -10.88
CA TYR A 65 0.38 13.63 -10.11
C TYR A 65 1.23 12.70 -10.97
N HIS A 66 1.97 13.28 -11.91
CA HIS A 66 2.81 12.54 -12.87
C HIS A 66 4.23 12.27 -12.36
N PHE A 67 4.65 12.92 -11.29
CA PHE A 67 6.01 12.82 -10.78
C PHE A 67 6.07 11.82 -9.62
N THR A 68 6.86 10.76 -9.77
CA THR A 68 7.17 9.81 -8.70
C THR A 68 8.65 9.94 -8.33
N ALA A 69 8.95 9.99 -7.05
CA ALA A 69 10.32 9.89 -6.56
C ALA A 69 10.42 8.93 -5.37
N PHE A 70 11.60 8.33 -5.24
CA PHE A 70 11.99 7.56 -4.09
C PHE A 70 12.96 8.38 -3.26
N ILE A 71 12.82 8.37 -1.93
CA ILE A 71 13.64 9.17 -1.03
C ILE A 71 14.21 8.25 0.04
N GLY A 72 15.54 8.14 0.07
CA GLY A 72 16.28 7.57 1.19
C GLY A 72 16.48 8.64 2.26
N ILE A 73 16.09 8.36 3.49
CA ILE A 73 16.17 9.28 4.62
C ILE A 73 17.15 8.72 5.66
N LEU A 74 18.20 9.49 5.93
CA LEU A 74 19.19 9.21 6.96
C LEU A 74 18.89 10.07 8.19
N LEU A 75 18.81 9.42 9.35
CA LEU A 75 18.48 10.08 10.61
C LEU A 75 19.73 10.42 11.41
N THR A 76 19.60 11.37 12.32
CA THR A 76 20.64 11.70 13.31
C THR A 76 20.92 10.52 14.24
N LYS A 77 19.86 9.78 14.63
CA LYS A 77 19.91 8.62 15.53
C LYS A 77 18.83 7.60 15.15
N SER A 78 19.18 6.32 15.09
CA SER A 78 18.26 5.24 14.70
C SER A 78 17.06 5.06 15.64
N ASN A 79 17.17 5.46 16.91
CA ASN A 79 16.07 5.36 17.87
C ASN A 79 14.95 6.39 17.65
N ARG A 80 15.11 7.31 16.68
CA ARG A 80 14.11 8.33 16.29
C ARG A 80 13.21 7.92 15.13
N THR A 81 13.41 6.70 14.60
CA THR A 81 12.73 6.23 13.39
C THR A 81 11.20 6.29 13.52
N GLN A 82 10.64 5.96 14.69
CA GLN A 82 9.19 5.93 14.90
C GLN A 82 8.58 7.32 14.95
N GLU A 83 9.26 8.29 15.55
CA GLU A 83 8.84 9.69 15.58
C GLU A 83 8.84 10.29 14.16
N VAL A 84 9.92 10.07 13.41
CA VAL A 84 10.02 10.55 12.02
C VAL A 84 8.95 9.92 11.13
N LEU A 85 8.68 8.61 11.27
CA LEU A 85 7.59 7.96 10.53
C LEU A 85 6.21 8.54 10.83
N LYS A 86 5.96 8.95 12.08
CA LYS A 86 4.70 9.61 12.44
C LYS A 86 4.57 10.95 11.72
N GLU A 87 5.62 11.76 11.70
CA GLU A 87 5.61 13.04 10.99
C GLU A 87 5.48 12.84 9.47
N LEU A 88 6.20 11.89 8.89
CA LEU A 88 6.06 11.52 7.48
C LEU A 88 4.63 11.14 7.11
N SER A 89 3.91 10.42 7.99
CA SER A 89 2.52 10.02 7.72
C SER A 89 1.53 11.20 7.68
N THR A 90 1.94 12.39 8.14
CA THR A 90 1.16 13.63 8.00
C THR A 90 1.30 14.29 6.63
N ILE A 91 2.27 13.85 5.81
CA ILE A 91 2.53 14.37 4.46
C ILE A 91 1.81 13.47 3.45
N PRO A 92 0.68 13.88 2.86
CA PRO A 92 -0.14 12.98 2.01
C PRO A 92 0.58 12.52 0.74
N ASN A 93 1.59 13.28 0.30
CA ASN A 93 2.42 12.94 -0.84
C ASN A 93 3.36 11.76 -0.57
N VAL A 94 3.63 11.42 0.70
CA VAL A 94 4.39 10.23 1.09
C VAL A 94 3.43 9.03 1.07
N ILE A 95 3.44 8.30 -0.05
CA ILE A 95 2.47 7.22 -0.30
C ILE A 95 2.92 5.87 0.24
N GLU A 96 4.22 5.68 0.46
CA GLU A 96 4.81 4.50 1.09
C GLU A 96 6.03 4.92 1.89
N ALA A 97 6.23 4.36 3.07
CA ALA A 97 7.44 4.54 3.87
C ALA A 97 7.79 3.23 4.56
N SER A 98 9.05 2.84 4.54
CA SER A 98 9.53 1.58 5.11
C SER A 98 10.83 1.81 5.88
N VAL A 99 10.95 1.15 7.03
CA VAL A 99 12.25 1.00 7.70
C VAL A 99 13.03 -0.05 6.94
N ILE A 100 14.25 0.28 6.52
CA ILE A 100 15.07 -0.61 5.71
C ILE A 100 16.40 -0.91 6.39
N SER A 101 16.96 -2.08 6.10
CA SER A 101 18.39 -2.31 6.31
C SER A 101 19.16 -1.70 5.13
N GLY A 102 20.26 -0.99 5.41
CA GLY A 102 21.10 -0.42 4.37
C GLY A 102 21.64 0.97 4.71
N LYS A 103 21.88 1.77 3.67
CA LYS A 103 22.48 3.12 3.76
C LYS A 103 21.58 4.14 4.46
N TYR A 104 20.26 3.96 4.40
CA TYR A 104 19.27 4.86 4.99
C TYR A 104 18.50 4.14 6.10
N ASN A 105 17.93 4.91 7.03
CA ASN A 105 17.04 4.36 8.05
C ASN A 105 15.63 4.13 7.49
N ILE A 106 15.14 5.07 6.69
CA ILE A 106 13.81 5.04 6.09
C ILE A 106 13.96 5.19 4.58
N PHE A 107 13.15 4.44 3.83
CA PHE A 107 12.99 4.60 2.39
C PHE A 107 11.53 4.83 2.08
N CYS A 108 11.22 5.93 1.42
CA CYS A 108 9.84 6.27 1.08
C CYS A 108 9.65 6.53 -0.40
N LYS A 109 8.40 6.39 -0.85
CA LYS A 109 7.93 6.71 -2.18
C LYS A 109 7.00 7.90 -2.08
N VAL A 110 7.23 8.91 -2.91
CA VAL A 110 6.40 10.11 -2.98
C VAL A 110 5.79 10.28 -4.36
N ARG A 111 4.60 10.88 -4.40
CA ARG A 111 3.97 11.39 -5.62
C ARG A 111 3.80 12.89 -5.53
N ALA A 112 4.14 13.57 -6.62
CA ALA A 112 4.06 15.01 -6.77
C ALA A 112 3.48 15.36 -8.15
N LYS A 113 3.08 16.61 -8.30
CA LYS A 113 2.57 17.09 -9.59
C LYS A 113 3.66 17.25 -10.64
N ASN A 114 4.75 17.86 -10.22
CA ASN A 114 5.91 18.20 -11.04
C ASN A 114 7.15 18.36 -10.14
N THR A 115 8.27 18.76 -10.73
CA THR A 115 9.54 18.93 -10.01
C THR A 115 9.48 19.98 -8.90
N ASP A 116 8.73 21.07 -9.08
CA ASP A 116 8.62 22.12 -8.06
C ASP A 116 7.80 21.64 -6.85
N ASP A 117 6.71 20.92 -7.10
CA ASP A 117 5.93 20.29 -6.04
C ASP A 117 6.75 19.21 -5.32
N ALA A 118 7.53 18.41 -6.06
CA ALA A 118 8.44 17.42 -5.49
C ALA A 118 9.49 18.06 -4.58
N LYS A 119 10.09 19.18 -5.01
CA LYS A 119 11.05 19.95 -4.21
C LYS A 119 10.42 20.43 -2.91
N ARG A 120 9.19 20.96 -2.96
CA ARG A 120 8.43 21.35 -1.75
C ARG A 120 8.23 20.18 -0.80
N ILE A 121 7.85 19.01 -1.30
CA ILE A 121 7.66 17.80 -0.50
C ILE A 121 8.98 17.33 0.13
N ILE A 122 10.08 17.34 -0.64
CA ILE A 122 11.41 16.96 -0.13
C ILE A 122 11.84 17.90 0.99
N TYR A 123 11.64 19.21 0.86
CA TYR A 123 11.94 20.16 1.93
C TYR A 123 11.06 19.95 3.17
N GLN A 124 9.78 19.62 3.00
CA GLN A 124 8.94 19.23 4.13
C GLN A 124 9.46 18.00 4.86
N ILE A 125 10.10 17.06 4.16
CA ILE A 125 10.74 15.88 4.75
C ILE A 125 12.07 16.28 5.43
N ASP A 126 12.88 17.12 4.80
CA ASP A 126 14.16 17.60 5.35
C ASP A 126 13.96 18.39 6.66
N ASP A 127 12.84 19.13 6.78
CA ASP A 127 12.49 19.92 7.96
C ASP A 127 12.01 19.08 9.16
N ILE A 128 11.72 17.78 8.97
CA ILE A 128 11.33 16.89 10.06
C ILE A 128 12.48 16.74 11.05
N GLN A 129 12.17 16.87 12.35
CA GLN A 129 13.18 16.73 13.38
C GLN A 129 13.88 15.36 13.28
N ASP A 130 15.20 15.35 13.49
CA ASP A 130 16.04 14.15 13.42
C ASP A 130 16.27 13.58 12.00
N VAL A 131 15.72 14.21 10.95
CA VAL A 131 16.20 14.00 9.58
C VAL A 131 17.55 14.71 9.42
N MET A 132 18.59 13.94 9.12
CA MET A 132 19.94 14.47 8.91
C MET A 132 20.20 14.76 7.43
N ARG A 133 19.72 13.87 6.55
CA ARG A 133 19.94 13.99 5.11
C ARG A 133 18.92 13.16 4.33
N THR A 134 18.48 13.68 3.21
CA THR A 134 17.74 12.93 2.20
C THR A 134 18.57 12.69 0.94
N GLU A 135 18.24 11.61 0.22
CA GLU A 135 18.72 11.35 -1.13
C GLU A 135 17.54 10.93 -2.00
N SER A 136 17.27 11.72 -3.05
CA SER A 136 16.11 11.52 -3.91
C SER A 136 16.51 10.88 -5.24
N MET A 137 15.69 9.95 -5.70
CA MET A 137 15.80 9.25 -6.98
C MET A 137 14.49 9.43 -7.74
N ILE A 138 14.54 10.04 -8.92
CA ILE A 138 13.35 10.25 -9.75
C ILE A 138 13.02 8.92 -10.46
N SER A 139 11.75 8.52 -10.41
CA SER A 139 11.27 7.40 -11.20
C SER A 139 11.09 7.86 -12.64
N MET A 140 11.81 7.22 -13.56
CA MET A 140 11.66 7.47 -15.00
C MET A 140 10.44 6.74 -15.56
N GLU A 141 10.18 5.53 -15.07
CA GLU A 141 9.06 4.67 -15.45
C GLU A 141 8.74 3.71 -14.29
N GLU A 142 7.45 3.46 -14.07
CA GLU A 142 6.96 2.42 -13.16
C GLU A 142 6.34 1.28 -13.96
N PHE A 143 7.15 0.28 -14.32
CA PHE A 143 6.68 -0.84 -15.15
C PHE A 143 5.66 -1.74 -14.44
N LEU A 144 5.78 -1.89 -13.11
CA LEU A 144 4.89 -2.72 -12.31
C LEU A 144 4.57 -2.04 -10.97
N SER A 145 3.28 -1.80 -10.72
CA SER A 145 2.78 -1.29 -9.45
C SER A 145 1.42 -1.90 -9.13
N ASP A 146 1.43 -3.16 -8.65
CA ASP A 146 0.24 -3.90 -8.25
C ASP A 146 0.45 -4.50 -6.86
N LYS A 147 -0.28 -3.97 -5.86
CA LYS A 147 -0.20 -4.40 -4.46
C LYS A 147 -0.88 -5.75 -4.22
N ASN A 148 -1.79 -6.16 -5.10
CA ASN A 148 -2.54 -7.40 -4.95
C ASN A 148 -1.89 -8.57 -5.68
N ARG A 149 -0.88 -8.33 -6.53
CA ARG A 149 -0.21 -9.34 -7.35
C ARG A 149 0.19 -10.62 -6.59
N LEU A 150 0.58 -10.49 -5.32
CA LEU A 150 1.03 -11.60 -4.48
C LEU A 150 -0.05 -12.67 -4.28
N ILE A 151 -1.35 -12.34 -4.35
CA ILE A 151 -2.45 -13.31 -4.19
C ILE A 151 -2.31 -14.49 -5.15
N ASN A 152 -1.82 -14.22 -6.37
CA ASN A 152 -1.64 -15.22 -7.42
C ASN A 152 -0.55 -16.26 -7.09
N ALA A 153 0.37 -15.95 -6.17
CA ALA A 153 1.44 -16.86 -5.75
C ALA A 153 1.09 -17.64 -4.48
N ILE A 154 0.01 -17.29 -3.77
CA ILE A 154 -0.42 -17.97 -2.55
C ILE A 154 -1.01 -19.34 -2.93
N SER A 155 -0.40 -20.40 -2.41
CA SER A 155 -0.89 -21.78 -2.51
C SER A 155 -1.50 -22.21 -1.18
N ILE A 156 -2.63 -22.90 -1.21
CA ILE A 156 -3.38 -23.36 -0.02
C ILE A 156 -3.54 -24.88 -0.09
#